data_AF-A0A419G1G0-F1
#
_entry.id   AF-A0A419G1G0-F1
#
_cell.length_a   1.000
_cell.length_b   1.000
_cell.length_c   1.000
_cell.angle_alpha   90.00
_cell.angle_beta   90.00
_cell.angle_gamma   90.00
#
_symmetry.space_group_name_H-M   'P 1'
#
loop_
_entity.id
_entity.type
_entity.pdbx_description
1 polymer ?
#
loop_
_entity_poly.entity_id
_entity_poly.type
_entity_poly.pdbx_seq_one_letter_code
_entity_poly.pdbx_strand_id
1 'polypeptide(L)' 'MTGTSIGKVVDKGNYLEETITIDNIPDLGDKNGEIFLLNLTGAIAECKKLITEGYRLTDFWADPDVGVQFILKKKK' A
#
# COMPACT_ATOMS: atom_id res chain seq x y z
N MET A 1 4.00 5.54 -14.76
CA MET A 1 4.95 4.75 -13.96
C MET A 1 4.16 4.17 -12.81
N THR A 2 4.01 2.86 -12.81
CA THR A 2 3.55 2.06 -11.66
C THR A 2 4.49 2.32 -10.50
N GLY A 3 3.96 2.73 -9.35
CA GLY A 3 4.77 3.12 -8.19
C GLY A 3 4.04 2.89 -6.88
N THR A 4 4.82 2.58 -5.85
CA THR A 4 4.32 2.46 -4.47
C THR A 4 4.41 3.81 -3.78
N SER A 5 3.30 4.30 -3.24
CA SER A 5 3.23 5.53 -2.46
C SER A 5 2.72 5.23 -1.05
N ILE A 6 3.31 5.90 -0.07
CA ILE A 6 2.85 5.86 1.32
C ILE A 6 2.07 7.15 1.55
N GLY A 7 0.77 7.00 1.83
CA GLY A 7 -0.10 8.08 2.23
C GLY A 7 0.34 8.68 3.56
N LYS A 8 0.05 9.97 3.77
CA LYS A 8 0.35 10.63 5.04
C LYS A 8 -0.40 9.95 6.18
N VAL A 9 0.26 9.83 7.34
CA VAL A 9 -0.38 9.37 8.58
C VAL A 9 -1.56 10.29 8.90
N VAL A 10 -2.76 9.72 9.00
CA VAL A 10 -3.97 10.45 9.38
C VAL A 10 -4.32 10.10 10.81
N ASP A 11 -4.37 11.12 11.67
CA ASP A 11 -4.86 10.98 13.03
C ASP A 11 -6.40 11.00 13.03
N LYS A 12 -7.02 9.88 13.41
CA LYS A 12 -8.48 9.73 13.51
C LYS A 12 -8.97 9.77 14.97
N GLY A 13 -8.21 10.40 15.87
CA GLY A 13 -8.50 10.50 17.30
C GLY A 13 -8.16 9.23 18.07
N ASN A 14 -8.87 8.14 17.77
CA ASN A 14 -8.74 6.85 18.46
C ASN A 14 -7.61 5.96 17.89
N TYR A 15 -7.14 6.25 16.68
CA TYR A 15 -6.10 5.49 16.00
C TYR A 15 -5.33 6.39 15.02
N LEU A 16 -4.09 6.00 14.75
CA LEU A 16 -3.30 6.47 13.61
C LEU A 16 -3.59 5.56 12.43
N GLU A 17 -3.90 6.15 11.28
CA GLU A 17 -4.17 5.44 10.03
C GLU A 17 -3.06 5.74 9.02
N GLU A 18 -2.47 4.68 8.48
CA GLU A 18 -1.50 4.75 7.39
C GLU A 18 -1.99 3.95 6.21
N THR A 19 -1.77 4.50 5.02
CA THR A 19 -2.26 3.92 3.77
C THR A 19 -1.08 3.66 2.84
N ILE A 20 -0.94 2.45 2.33
CA ILE A 20 0.07 2.12 1.33
C ILE A 20 -0.66 1.82 0.03
N THR A 21 -0.36 2.59 -1.01
CA THR A 21 -1.02 2.48 -2.32
C THR A 21 -0.02 2.07 -3.37
N ILE A 22 -0.41 1.16 -4.25
CA ILE A 22 0.29 0.80 -5.47
C ILE A 22 -0.59 1.27 -6.61
N ASP A 23 -0.13 2.27 -7.36
CA ASP A 23 -0.84 2.72 -8.54
C ASP A 23 -0.62 1.73 -9.68
N ASN A 24 -1.69 1.31 -10.37
CA ASN A 24 -1.61 0.41 -11.51
C ASN A 24 -1.63 1.13 -12.86
N ILE A 25 -1.12 2.38 -12.91
CA ILE A 25 -1.00 3.12 -14.18
C ILE A 25 -0.19 2.25 -15.15
N PRO A 26 -0.79 1.79 -16.27
CA PRO A 26 -0.17 0.83 -17.16
C PRO A 26 1.20 1.33 -17.62
N ASP A 27 2.25 0.62 -17.26
CA ASP A 27 3.54 0.83 -17.88
C ASP A 27 3.53 0.07 -19.21
N LEU A 28 3.54 0.82 -20.32
CA LEU A 28 3.54 0.24 -21.67
C LEU A 28 4.76 -0.66 -21.93
N GLY A 29 5.81 -0.54 -21.11
CA GLY A 29 6.97 -1.42 -21.10
C GLY A 29 6.78 -2.70 -20.27
N ASP A 30 5.84 -2.73 -19.32
CA ASP A 30 5.57 -3.87 -18.43
C ASP A 30 4.59 -4.86 -19.06
N LYS A 31 5.04 -5.57 -20.10
CA LYS A 31 4.18 -6.48 -20.88
C LYS A 31 3.82 -7.77 -20.14
N ASN A 32 4.58 -8.13 -19.11
CA ASN A 32 4.44 -9.38 -18.34
C ASN A 32 4.02 -9.13 -16.88
N GLY A 33 3.90 -7.87 -16.43
CA GLY A 33 3.49 -7.51 -15.08
C GLY A 33 4.60 -7.61 -14.03
N GLU A 34 5.87 -7.75 -14.43
CA GLU A 34 6.99 -7.85 -13.50
C GLU A 34 7.16 -6.59 -12.66
N ILE A 35 6.95 -5.40 -13.25
CA ILE A 35 7.07 -4.13 -12.52
C ILE A 35 5.93 -4.02 -11.49
N PHE A 36 4.71 -4.40 -11.85
CA PHE A 36 3.61 -4.47 -10.89
C PHE A 36 3.93 -5.42 -9.71
N LEU A 37 4.40 -6.64 -9.99
CA LEU A 37 4.75 -7.62 -8.94
C LEU A 37 5.90 -7.15 -8.04
N LEU A 38 6.88 -6.46 -8.62
CA LEU A 38 7.98 -5.84 -7.86
C LEU A 38 7.45 -4.76 -6.90
N ASN A 39 6.58 -3.87 -7.39
CA ASN A 39 5.97 -2.82 -6.58
C ASN A 39 5.08 -3.38 -5.46
N LEU A 40 4.33 -4.44 -5.77
CA LEU A 40 3.54 -5.17 -4.79
C LEU A 40 4.42 -5.76 -3.68
N THR A 41 5.55 -6.35 -4.05
CA THR A 41 6.53 -6.86 -3.08
C THR A 41 7.08 -5.74 -2.19
N GLY A 42 7.39 -4.57 -2.77
CA GLY A 42 7.81 -3.40 -2.03
C GLY A 42 6.76 -2.91 -1.03
N ALA A 43 5.49 -2.80 -1.47
CA ALA A 43 4.39 -2.40 -0.59
C ALA A 43 4.18 -3.38 0.57
N ILE A 44 4.26 -4.69 0.31
CA ILE A 44 4.18 -5.72 1.36
C ILE A 44 5.31 -5.55 2.37
N ALA A 45 6.53 -5.20 1.93
CA ALA A 45 7.65 -4.94 2.83
C ALA A 45 7.37 -3.73 3.74
N GLU A 46 6.82 -2.64 3.20
CA GLU A 46 6.41 -1.47 4.00
C GLU A 46 5.30 -1.80 5.00
N CYS A 47 4.27 -2.55 4.58
CA CYS A 47 3.22 -3.04 5.48
C CYS A 47 3.81 -3.82 6.66
N LYS A 48 4.81 -4.70 6.41
CA LYS A 48 5.48 -5.48 7.44
C LYS A 48 6.28 -4.62 8.42
N LYS A 49 6.91 -3.53 7.96
CA LYS A 49 7.59 -2.57 8.84
C LYS A 49 6.59 -1.92 9.80
N LEU A 50 5.48 -1.38 9.27
CA LEU A 50 4.43 -0.77 10.08
C LEU A 50 3.81 -1.77 11.09
N ILE A 51 3.61 -3.02 10.69
CA ILE A 51 3.15 -4.07 11.62
C ILE A 51 4.13 -4.26 12.78
N THR A 52 5.44 -4.22 12.51
CA THR A 52 6.48 -4.31 13.55
C THR A 52 6.45 -3.10 14.49
N GLU A 53 6.05 -1.93 14.00
CA GLU A 53 5.84 -0.71 14.80
C GLU A 53 4.52 -0.71 15.58
N GLY A 54 3.72 -1.78 15.49
CA GLY A 54 2.48 -1.95 16.24
C GLY A 54 1.22 -1.54 15.50
N TYR A 55 1.31 -1.24 14.20
CA TYR A 55 0.11 -1.12 13.35
C TYR A 55 -0.50 -2.51 13.09
N ARG A 56 -1.78 -2.52 12.75
CA ARG A 56 -2.49 -3.71 12.27
C ARG A 56 -3.08 -3.40 10.90
N LEU A 57 -2.91 -4.32 9.96
CA LEU A 57 -3.65 -4.26 8.70
C LEU A 57 -5.14 -4.47 9.03
N THR A 58 -5.96 -3.49 8.72
CA THR A 58 -7.40 -3.51 9.04
C THR A 58 -8.28 -3.66 7.82
N ASP A 59 -7.79 -3.25 6.65
CA ASP A 59 -8.54 -3.30 5.41
C ASP A 59 -7.60 -3.30 4.20
N PHE A 60 -8.07 -3.81 3.07
CA PHE A 60 -7.40 -3.70 1.78
C PHE A 60 -8.40 -3.78 0.64
N TRP A 61 -8.09 -3.12 -0.48
CA TRP A 61 -8.84 -3.27 -1.72
C TRP A 61 -7.89 -3.31 -2.91
N ALA A 62 -8.35 -3.97 -3.97
CA ALA A 62 -7.61 -4.12 -5.20
C ALA A 62 -8.57 -3.94 -6.38
N ASP A 63 -8.14 -3.16 -7.35
CA ASP A 63 -8.86 -2.88 -8.59
C ASP A 63 -7.86 -2.97 -9.76
N PRO A 64 -8.13 -3.77 -10.80
CA PRO A 64 -7.22 -3.93 -11.93
C PRO A 64 -6.94 -2.64 -12.71
N ASP A 65 -7.86 -1.68 -12.71
CA ASP A 65 -7.74 -0.43 -13.45
C ASP A 65 -7.13 0.70 -12.59
N VAL A 66 -7.24 0.60 -11.27
CA VAL A 66 -6.76 1.63 -10.32
C VAL A 66 -5.49 1.21 -9.58
N GLY A 67 -5.47 0.00 -9.03
CA GLY A 67 -4.35 -0.54 -8.27
C GLY A 67 -4.74 -1.15 -6.94
N VAL A 68 -3.80 -1.20 -6.01
CA VAL A 68 -3.97 -1.89 -4.72
C VAL A 68 -3.72 -0.91 -3.59
N GLN A 69 -4.56 -0.96 -2.56
CA GLN A 69 -4.38 -0.15 -1.37
C GLN A 69 -4.51 -0.99 -0.11
N PHE A 70 -3.59 -0.77 0.82
CA PHE A 70 -3.57 -1.34 2.16
C PHE A 70 -3.84 -0.26 3.19
N ILE A 71 -4.73 -0.53 4.16
CA ILE A 71 -5.07 0.39 5.24
C ILE A 71 -4.65 -0.23 6.57
N LEU A 72 -3.67 0.40 7.22
CA LEU A 72 -3.11 -0.02 8.49
C LEU A 72 -3.50 0.96 9.58
N LYS A 73 -3.90 0.44 10.75
CA LYS A 73 -4.30 1.25 11.91
C LYS A 73 -3.51 0.86 13.14
N LYS A 74 -3.02 1.85 13.87
CA LYS A 74 -2.39 1.68 15.19
C LYS A 74 -3.23 2.38 16.23
N LYS A 75 -3.65 1.66 17.27
CA LYS A 75 -4.26 2.30 18.45
C LYS A 75 -3.22 3.18 19.12
N LYS A 76 -3.65 4.36 19.56
CA LYS A 76 -2.83 5.22 20.40
C LYS A 76 -2.68 4.63 21.79
#